data_AF-A0A535U1K3-F1
#
_entry.id   AF-A0A535U1K3-F1
#
_cell.length_a   1.000
_cell.length_b   1.000
_cell.length_c   1.000
_cell.angle_alpha   90.00
_cell.angle_beta   90.00
_cell.angle_gamma   90.00
#
_symmetry.space_group_name_H-M   'P 1'
#
loop_
_entity.id
_entity.type
_entity.pdbx_description
1 polymer ?
#
loop_
_entity_poly.entity_id
_entity_poly.type
_entity_poly.pdbx_seq_one_letter_code
_entity_poly.pdbx_strand_id
1 'polypeptide(L)'
;MAKWNPLALKLLMWVMGVLIVAGSAFPTWIPFDTWFGVTASVAGVAFGAGLMIAGFDPIANVSWVRALILYAILQVIYQIFLQISLGRFDIVSFIIAILAAALLIVLYPNKAELWMSGTMKMGGGMAARKM
;
A
#
# COMPACT_ATOMS: atom_id res chain seq x y z
N MET A 1 -17.58 17.15 12.50
CA MET A 1 -16.12 17.16 12.29
C MET A 1 -15.53 16.00 13.08
N ALA A 2 -15.33 14.84 12.43
CA ALA A 2 -14.83 13.66 13.11
C ALA A 2 -13.43 13.96 13.66
N LYS A 3 -13.30 13.86 14.98
CA LYS A 3 -12.04 14.04 15.71
C LYS A 3 -11.06 12.99 15.19
N TRP A 4 -10.12 13.43 14.36
CA TRP A 4 -9.03 12.63 13.81
C TRP A 4 -8.38 11.83 14.94
N ASN A 5 -8.49 10.51 14.90
CA ASN A 5 -7.78 9.66 15.84
C ASN A 5 -6.51 9.17 15.14
N PRO A 6 -5.35 9.83 15.30
CA PRO A 6 -4.11 9.44 14.65
C PRO A 6 -3.78 7.96 14.91
N LEU A 7 -4.20 7.42 16.05
CA LEU A 7 -4.15 6.00 16.38
C LEU A 7 -4.85 5.08 15.36
N ALA A 8 -6.00 5.49 14.81
CA ALA A 8 -6.74 4.68 13.85
C ALA A 8 -5.98 4.51 12.53
N LEU A 9 -5.29 5.56 12.06
CA LEU A 9 -4.46 5.49 10.86
C LEU A 9 -3.25 4.57 11.06
N LYS A 10 -2.58 4.68 12.22
CA LYS A 10 -1.47 3.80 12.60
C LYS A 10 -1.91 2.34 12.64
N LEU A 11 -3.03 2.06 13.31
CA LEU A 11 -3.61 0.74 13.42
C LEU A 11 -4.01 0.18 12.05
N LEU A 12 -4.60 0.99 11.17
CA LEU A 12 -4.95 0.56 9.82
C LEU A 12 -3.72 0.11 9.03
N MET A 13 -2.64 0.90 9.05
CA MET A 13 -1.40 0.53 8.35
C MET A 13 -0.77 -0.73 8.93
N TRP A 14 -0.81 -0.90 10.25
CA TRP A 14 -0.36 -2.11 10.93
C TRP A 14 -1.18 -3.34 10.53
N VAL A 15 -2.51 -3.24 10.59
CA VAL A 15 -3.43 -4.34 10.22
C VAL A 15 -3.22 -4.74 8.76
N MET A 16 -3.12 -3.78 7.85
CA MET A 16 -2.84 -4.07 6.43
C MET A 16 -1.49 -4.74 6.25
N GLY A 17 -0.45 -4.28 6.94
CA GLY A 17 0.87 -4.89 6.89
C GLY A 17 0.87 -6.35 7.37
N VAL A 18 0.19 -6.65 8.48
CA VAL A 18 0.03 -8.02 9.00
C VAL A 18 -0.74 -8.90 8.02
N LEU A 19 -1.86 -8.41 7.47
CA LEU A 19 -2.67 -9.17 6.51
C LEU A 19 -1.88 -9.54 5.26
N ILE A 20 -1.08 -8.60 4.74
CA ILE A 20 -0.24 -8.83 3.57
C ILE A 20 0.89 -9.83 3.89
N VAL A 21 1.57 -9.69 5.03
CA VAL A 21 2.61 -10.64 5.45
C VAL A 21 2.03 -12.04 5.60
N ALA A 22 0.91 -12.16 6.32
CA ALA A 22 0.25 -13.44 6.54
C ALA A 22 -0.21 -14.06 5.21
N GLY A 23 -0.89 -13.29 4.35
CA GLY A 23 -1.35 -13.75 3.04
C GLY A 23 -0.21 -14.14 2.08
N SER A 24 0.98 -13.55 2.24
CA SER A 24 2.16 -13.87 1.43
C SER A 24 2.91 -15.11 1.92
N ALA A 25 2.75 -15.48 3.18
CA ALA A 25 3.43 -16.62 3.80
C ALA A 25 2.70 -17.97 3.59
N PHE A 26 1.45 -17.96 3.11
CA PHE A 26 0.70 -19.19 2.84
C PHE A 26 0.99 -19.74 1.43
N PRO A 27 1.41 -21.01 1.29
CA PRO A 27 1.70 -21.59 -0.01
C PRO A 27 0.41 -21.80 -0.82
N THR A 28 0.26 -21.07 -1.91
CA THR A 28 -0.66 -21.40 -3.00
C THR A 28 -0.06 -22.54 -3.82
N TRP A 29 -0.87 -23.54 -4.14
CA TRP A 29 -0.45 -24.82 -4.73
C TRP A 29 -0.02 -24.72 -6.22
N ILE A 30 0.36 -23.51 -6.66
CA ILE A 30 0.87 -23.17 -7.99
C ILE A 30 2.12 -22.31 -7.77
N PRO A 31 3.33 -22.80 -8.13
CA PRO A 31 4.58 -22.11 -7.84
C PRO A 31 4.89 -21.07 -8.93
N PHE A 32 4.10 -19.99 -8.99
CA PHE A 32 4.37 -18.85 -9.87
C PHE A 32 5.69 -18.16 -9.49
N ASP A 33 6.00 -18.23 -8.21
CA ASP A 33 7.18 -17.82 -7.45
C ASP A 33 8.53 -18.23 -8.08
N THR A 34 8.58 -19.42 -8.67
CA THR A 34 9.82 -20.02 -9.17
C THR A 34 10.32 -19.38 -10.46
N TRP A 35 9.43 -18.73 -11.24
CA TRP A 35 9.77 -18.18 -12.55
C TRP A 35 10.38 -16.78 -12.49
N PHE A 36 10.21 -16.07 -11.37
CA PHE A 36 10.73 -14.71 -11.17
C PHE A 36 11.80 -14.63 -10.07
N GLY A 37 12.26 -15.76 -9.54
CA GLY A 37 13.31 -15.82 -8.51
C GLY A 37 12.87 -15.33 -7.13
N VAL A 38 11.57 -15.35 -6.84
CA VAL A 38 10.99 -14.85 -5.58
C VAL A 38 9.98 -15.87 -5.06
N THR A 39 10.32 -16.58 -3.97
CA THR A 39 9.41 -17.52 -3.28
C THR A 39 8.13 -16.82 -2.79
N ALA A 40 7.06 -17.58 -2.50
CA ALA A 40 5.81 -17.15 -1.86
C ALA A 40 6.01 -15.87 -1.02
N SER A 41 5.30 -14.84 -1.48
CA SER A 41 5.87 -13.55 -1.88
C SER A 41 6.76 -12.88 -0.82
N VAL A 42 8.09 -13.03 -0.94
CA VAL A 42 9.06 -12.21 -0.17
C VAL A 42 8.78 -10.73 -0.38
N ALA A 43 8.34 -10.34 -1.58
CA ALA A 43 7.92 -8.99 -1.90
C ALA A 43 6.70 -8.55 -1.07
N GLY A 44 5.72 -9.43 -0.87
CA GLY A 44 4.55 -9.16 -0.05
C GLY A 44 4.89 -9.09 1.43
N VAL A 45 5.76 -9.98 1.93
CA VAL A 45 6.27 -9.90 3.30
C VAL A 45 7.05 -8.60 3.54
N ALA A 46 7.95 -8.23 2.62
CA ALA A 46 8.70 -6.98 2.69
C ALA A 46 7.80 -5.75 2.58
N PHE A 47 6.79 -5.78 1.69
CA PHE A 47 5.82 -4.70 1.53
C PHE A 47 4.96 -4.54 2.79
N GLY A 48 4.44 -5.63 3.34
CA GLY A 48 3.67 -5.62 4.58
C GLY A 48 4.49 -5.17 5.79
N ALA A 49 5.75 -5.62 5.90
CA ALA A 49 6.68 -5.14 6.92
C ALA A 49 6.96 -3.63 6.79
N GLY A 50 7.18 -3.14 5.57
CA GLY A 50 7.33 -1.72 5.28
C GLY A 50 6.12 -0.89 5.66
N LEU A 51 4.90 -1.41 5.44
CA LEU A 51 3.66 -0.76 5.89
C LEU A 51 3.52 -0.71 7.40
N MET A 52 3.92 -1.76 8.12
CA MET A 52 3.92 -1.77 9.60
C MET A 52 4.91 -0.72 10.15
N ILE A 53 6.11 -0.62 9.57
CA ILE A 53 7.12 0.37 9.97
C ILE A 53 6.61 1.78 9.67
N ALA A 54 6.06 2.01 8.47
CA ALA A 54 5.48 3.30 8.10
C ALA A 54 4.26 3.68 8.95
N GLY A 55 3.55 2.70 9.50
CA GLY A 55 2.43 2.90 10.42
C GLY A 55 2.80 3.57 11.73
N PHE A 56 4.08 3.61 12.14
CA PHE A 56 4.49 4.36 13.33
C PHE A 56 4.38 5.88 13.13
N ASP A 57 4.68 6.36 11.93
CA ASP A 57 4.49 7.76 11.52
C ASP A 57 4.03 7.85 10.05
N PRO A 58 2.72 7.73 9.81
CA PRO A 58 2.14 7.75 8.46
C PRO A 58 2.34 9.08 7.72
N ILE A 59 2.46 10.17 8.48
CA ILE A 59 2.53 11.54 7.93
C ILE A 59 3.96 11.82 7.44
N ALA A 60 4.98 11.34 8.16
CA ALA A 60 6.35 11.39 7.69
C ALA A 60 6.61 10.43 6.50
N ASN A 61 5.82 9.36 6.37
CA ASN A 61 6.02 8.27 5.40
C ASN A 61 4.93 8.21 4.33
N VAL A 62 4.61 9.35 3.69
CA VAL A 62 3.54 9.46 2.68
C VAL A 62 3.72 8.50 1.51
N SER A 63 4.96 8.17 1.13
CA SER A 63 5.27 7.21 0.06
C SER A 63 4.67 5.83 0.32
N TRP A 64 4.69 5.35 1.56
CA TRP A 64 4.10 4.08 1.95
C TRP A 64 2.58 4.13 1.99
N VAL A 65 2.00 5.27 2.38
CA VAL A 65 0.55 5.48 2.30
C VAL A 65 0.08 5.46 0.84
N ARG A 66 0.81 6.11 -0.06
CA ARG A 66 0.55 6.05 -1.51
C ARG A 66 0.73 4.64 -2.06
N ALA A 67 1.74 3.91 -1.60
CA ALA A 67 1.97 2.53 -2.02
C ALA A 67 0.82 1.61 -1.58
N LEU A 68 0.25 1.82 -0.40
CA LEU A 68 -0.94 1.08 0.06
C LEU A 68 -2.19 1.40 -0.77
N ILE A 69 -2.38 2.66 -1.15
CA ILE A 69 -3.46 3.06 -2.07
C ILE A 69 -3.27 2.38 -3.43
N LEU A 70 -2.06 2.40 -3.97
CA LEU A 70 -1.74 1.73 -5.24
C LEU A 70 -1.99 0.22 -5.14
N TYR A 71 -1.56 -0.42 -4.06
CA TYR A 71 -1.83 -1.83 -3.79
C TYR A 71 -3.34 -2.11 -3.80
N ALA A 72 -4.16 -1.30 -3.13
CA ALA A 72 -5.60 -1.50 -3.09
C ALA A 72 -6.25 -1.39 -4.48
N ILE A 73 -5.80 -0.45 -5.31
CA ILE A 73 -6.25 -0.31 -6.70
C ILE A 73 -5.86 -1.55 -7.52
N LEU A 74 -4.61 -1.98 -7.43
CA LEU A 74 -4.11 -3.16 -8.13
C LEU A 74 -4.84 -4.43 -7.70
N GLN A 75 -5.15 -4.56 -6.41
CA GLN A 75 -5.91 -5.69 -5.88
C GLN A 75 -7.33 -5.73 -6.47
N VAL A 76 -8.02 -4.59 -6.54
CA VAL A 76 -9.35 -4.51 -7.16
C VAL A 76 -9.29 -4.92 -8.64
N ILE A 77 -8.33 -4.39 -9.40
CA ILE A 77 -8.12 -4.75 -10.81
C ILE A 77 -7.82 -6.25 -10.95
N TYR A 78 -6.96 -6.79 -10.10
CA TYR A 78 -6.60 -8.21 -10.12
C TYR A 78 -7.81 -9.11 -9.88
N GLN A 79 -8.67 -8.77 -8.91
CA GLN A 79 -9.88 -9.56 -8.65
C GLN A 79 -10.89 -9.51 -9.80
N ILE A 80 -11.04 -8.36 -10.45
CA ILE A 80 -11.88 -8.23 -11.65
C ILE A 80 -11.30 -9.09 -12.79
N PHE A 81 -9.98 -9.05 -12.97
CA PHE A 81 -9.30 -9.87 -13.98
C PHE A 81 -9.49 -11.37 -13.70
N LEU A 82 -9.28 -11.84 -12.46
CA LEU A 82 -9.50 -13.24 -12.09
C LEU A 82 -10.95 -13.67 -12.33
N GLN A 83 -11.93 -12.80 -12.04
CA GLN A 83 -13.34 -13.11 -12.25
C GLN A 83 -13.64 -13.30 -13.75
N ILE A 84 -13.09 -12.44 -14.61
CA ILE A 84 -13.33 -12.49 -16.06
C ILE A 84 -12.55 -13.63 -16.71
N SER A 85 -11.28 -13.82 -16.36
CA SER A 85 -10.39 -14.77 -17.03
C SER A 85 -10.49 -16.19 -16.52
N LEU A 86 -10.78 -16.38 -15.22
CA LEU A 86 -10.75 -17.69 -14.56
C LEU A 86 -12.05 -18.03 -13.82
N GLY A 87 -13.05 -17.13 -13.82
CA GLY A 87 -14.29 -17.32 -13.05
C GLY A 87 -14.05 -17.41 -11.54
N ARG A 88 -12.92 -16.90 -11.06
CA ARG A 88 -12.52 -16.93 -9.64
C ARG A 88 -12.60 -15.53 -9.07
N PHE A 89 -13.24 -15.39 -7.92
CA PHE A 89 -13.33 -14.12 -7.22
C PHE A 89 -13.25 -14.36 -5.72
N ASP A 90 -12.27 -13.70 -5.08
CA ASP A 90 -12.20 -13.66 -3.63
C ASP A 90 -12.77 -12.33 -3.14
N ILE A 91 -14.01 -12.42 -2.67
CA ILE A 91 -14.78 -11.29 -2.17
C ILE A 91 -14.17 -10.67 -0.91
N VAL A 92 -13.46 -11.46 -0.09
CA VAL A 92 -12.86 -10.97 1.16
C VAL A 92 -11.71 -10.04 0.84
N SER A 93 -10.78 -10.49 -0.01
CA SER A 93 -9.64 -9.66 -0.45
C SER A 93 -10.10 -8.41 -1.20
N PHE A 94 -11.18 -8.50 -1.97
CA PHE A 94 -11.78 -7.36 -2.67
C PHE A 94 -12.35 -6.31 -1.71
N ILE A 95 -13.14 -6.73 -0.72
CA ILE A 95 -13.74 -5.83 0.27
C ILE A 95 -12.64 -5.18 1.11
N ILE A 96 -11.63 -5.93 1.54
CA ILE A 96 -10.51 -5.41 2.34
C ILE A 96 -9.77 -4.30 1.56
N ALA A 97 -9.49 -4.51 0.27
CA ALA A 97 -8.83 -3.50 -0.56
C ALA A 97 -9.65 -2.20 -0.63
N ILE A 98 -10.95 -2.30 -0.90
CA ILE A 98 -11.84 -1.13 -0.96
C ILE A 98 -11.93 -0.42 0.38
N LEU A 99 -12.11 -1.16 1.48
CA LEU A 99 -12.17 -0.60 2.82
C LEU A 99 -10.86 0.08 3.19
N ALA A 100 -9.71 -0.53 2.90
CA ALA A 100 -8.41 0.07 3.18
C ALA A 100 -8.22 1.38 2.40
N ALA A 101 -8.52 1.40 1.10
CA ALA A 101 -8.43 2.62 0.30
C ALA A 101 -9.39 3.72 0.80
N ALA A 102 -10.64 3.37 1.08
CA ALA A 102 -11.63 4.30 1.59
C ALA A 102 -11.22 4.88 2.96
N LEU A 103 -10.78 4.02 3.88
CA LEU A 103 -10.32 4.42 5.20
C LEU A 103 -9.06 5.30 5.11
N LEU A 104 -8.11 5.01 4.22
CA LEU A 104 -6.95 5.89 4.03
C LEU A 104 -7.36 7.27 3.52
N ILE A 105 -8.24 7.36 2.53
CA ILE A 105 -8.69 8.66 1.98
C ILE A 105 -9.46 9.47 3.04
N VAL A 106 -10.19 8.80 3.93
CA VAL A 106 -10.97 9.44 5.01
C VAL A 106 -10.08 9.81 6.20
N LEU A 107 -9.16 8.92 6.60
CA LEU A 107 -8.33 9.05 7.80
C LEU A 107 -6.99 9.76 7.57
N TYR A 108 -6.62 10.06 6.32
CA TYR A 108 -5.43 10.85 6.04
C TYR A 108 -5.70 12.36 6.09
N PRO A 109 -4.99 13.12 6.93
CA PRO A 109 -5.29 14.54 7.18
C PRO A 109 -5.08 15.43 5.96
N ASN A 110 -4.01 15.19 5.19
CA ASN A 110 -3.67 15.98 4.01
C ASN A 110 -3.96 15.22 2.71
N LYS A 111 -5.23 15.21 2.29
CA LYS A 111 -5.67 14.51 1.07
C LYS A 111 -4.91 14.95 -0.20
N ALA A 112 -4.50 16.22 -0.26
CA ALA A 112 -3.73 16.77 -1.38
C ALA A 112 -2.30 16.19 -1.48
N GLU A 113 -1.74 15.66 -0.38
CA GLU A 113 -0.44 14.99 -0.39
C GLU A 113 -0.54 13.52 -0.83
N LEU A 114 -1.72 12.90 -0.75
CA LEU A 114 -1.92 11.54 -1.25
C LEU A 114 -1.83 11.48 -2.76
N TRP A 115 -2.39 12.50 -3.41
CA TRP A 115 -2.23 12.72 -4.83
C TRP A 115 -0.91 13.46 -5.05
N MET A 116 -0.26 13.26 -6.20
CA MET A 116 0.96 14.01 -6.50
C MET A 116 0.62 15.49 -6.66
N SER A 117 0.59 16.23 -5.56
CA SER A 117 0.82 17.66 -5.54
C SER A 117 2.18 17.88 -6.17
N GLY A 118 2.16 18.35 -7.42
CA GLY A 118 3.32 18.57 -8.25
C GLY A 118 4.26 19.57 -7.60
N THR A 119 5.23 19.07 -6.86
CA THR A 119 6.53 19.73 -6.75
C THR A 119 7.53 18.63 -6.50
N MET A 120 8.11 18.10 -7.58
CA MET A 120 9.52 17.75 -7.51
C MET A 120 10.21 18.98 -6.92
N LYS A 121 10.61 18.94 -5.65
CA LYS A 121 11.75 19.74 -5.21
C LYS A 121 12.93 19.16 -5.97
N MET A 122 13.08 19.58 -7.22
CA MET A 122 14.31 19.44 -7.97
C MET A 122 15.37 20.07 -7.07
N GLY A 123 16.31 19.24 -6.61
CA GLY A 123 17.35 19.68 -5.70
C GLY A 123 17.94 20.97 -6.24
N GLY A 124 17.94 22.02 -5.42
CA GLY A 124 18.69 23.24 -5.64
C GLY A 124 20.19 22.96 -5.54
N GLY A 125 20.68 22.03 -6.37
CA GLY A 125 22.08 21.79 -6.61
C GLY A 125 22.50 22.71 -7.73
N MET A 126 22.99 23.89 -7.35
CA MET A 126 24.18 24.57 -7.87
C MET A 126 24.01 26.07 -7.62
N ALA A 127 24.09 26.46 -6.34
CA ALA A 127 24.30 27.86 -5.99
C ALA A 127 25.65 28.30 -6.59
N ALA A 128 25.53 29.16 -7.60
CA ALA A 128 26.53 30.03 -8.18
C ALA A 128 27.87 30.11 -7.43
N ARG A 129 28.89 29.42 -7.97
CA ARG A 129 30.29 29.75 -7.72
C ARG A 129 30.62 30.98 -8.57
N LYS A 130 30.44 32.18 -8.03
CA LYS A 130 31.07 33.39 -8.59
C LYS A 130 32.50 33.45 -8.08
N MET A 131 33.45 33.32 -9.01
CA MET A 131 34.78 33.91 -8.88
C MET A 131 34.66 35.43 -8.98
#